data_AF-A0A2P7TBI4-F1
#
_entry.id   AF-A0A2P7TBI4-F1
#
_cell.length_a   1.000
_cell.length_b   1.000
_cell.length_c   1.000
_cell.angle_alpha   90.00
_cell.angle_beta   90.00
_cell.angle_gamma   90.00
#
_symmetry.space_group_name_H-M   'P 1'
#
loop_
_entity.id
_entity.type
_entity.pdbx_description
1 polymer ?
#
loop_
_entity_poly.entity_id
_entity_poly.type
_entity_poly.pdbx_seq_one_letter_code
_entity_poly.pdbx_strand_id
1 'polypeptide(L)'
;MLKIPAFGNTQTVSGNLAVIGIFFEEGAENALLQSFISHLPQAEDDTYEAADTYDVSSFLPAGTHYYTYGGSLTTPPCSEIVTWIVMEEPIEASLDQIHAFENLMHENNRPIQDTHGRTIKEF
;
A
#
# COMPACT_ATOMS: atom_id res chain seq x y z
N MET A 1 4.98 -6.41 2.85
CA MET A 1 4.20 -5.75 1.78
C MET A 1 2.72 -5.96 2.06
N LEU A 2 1.94 -4.88 2.14
CA LEU A 2 0.51 -4.95 2.47
C LEU A 2 -0.24 -5.83 1.46
N LYS A 3 -1.22 -6.60 1.93
CA LYS A 3 -2.19 -7.31 1.10
C LYS A 3 -3.07 -6.29 0.36
N ILE A 4 -2.86 -6.14 -0.96
CA ILE A 4 -3.70 -5.31 -1.82
C ILE A 4 -4.79 -6.21 -2.42
N PRO A 5 -6.08 -6.01 -2.09
CA PRO A 5 -7.15 -6.87 -2.55
C PRO A 5 -7.28 -6.83 -4.08
N ALA A 6 -7.69 -7.96 -4.65
CA ALA A 6 -8.15 -7.98 -6.04
C ALA A 6 -9.41 -7.10 -6.16
N PHE A 7 -9.45 -6.24 -7.19
CA PHE A 7 -10.65 -5.46 -7.52
C PHE A 7 -11.82 -6.44 -7.77
N GLY A 8 -13.00 -6.13 -7.21
CA GLY A 8 -14.11 -7.07 -7.02
C GLY A 8 -14.55 -7.89 -8.24
N ASN A 9 -15.21 -9.02 -7.95
CA ASN A 9 -15.62 -10.12 -8.84
C ASN A 9 -16.53 -9.78 -10.06
N THR A 10 -16.60 -8.52 -10.50
CA THR A 10 -17.30 -8.10 -11.72
C THR A 10 -16.41 -7.43 -12.76
N GLN A 11 -15.11 -7.24 -12.47
CA GLN A 11 -14.14 -6.84 -13.47
C GLN A 11 -13.03 -7.88 -13.56
N THR A 12 -13.11 -8.73 -14.57
CA THR A 12 -11.93 -9.43 -15.06
C THR A 12 -10.96 -8.32 -15.48
N VAL A 13 -9.94 -8.03 -14.68
CA VAL A 13 -8.90 -7.07 -15.08
C VAL A 13 -8.11 -7.74 -16.21
N SER A 14 -8.60 -7.57 -17.43
CA SER A 14 -7.94 -7.91 -18.68
C SER A 14 -6.93 -6.80 -19.00
N GLY A 15 -5.94 -6.63 -18.12
CA GLY A 15 -4.94 -5.58 -18.24
C GLY A 15 -3.81 -5.71 -17.23
N ASN A 16 -2.69 -5.06 -17.52
CA ASN A 16 -1.56 -4.95 -16.60
C ASN A 16 -1.85 -3.80 -15.62
N LEU A 17 -1.69 -4.06 -14.32
CA LEU A 17 -1.80 -3.07 -13.25
C LEU A 17 -0.44 -2.39 -13.03
N ALA A 18 -0.46 -1.11 -12.68
CA ALA A 18 0.68 -0.42 -12.08
C ALA A 18 0.35 -0.16 -10.61
N VAL A 19 1.26 -0.54 -9.69
CA VAL A 19 1.08 -0.32 -8.26
C VAL A 19 2.26 0.45 -7.71
N ILE A 20 1.96 1.58 -7.06
CA ILE A 20 2.95 2.39 -6.34
C ILE A 20 2.97 1.91 -4.88
N GLY A 21 4.13 1.46 -4.41
CA GLY A 21 4.40 1.12 -3.03
C GLY A 21 5.21 2.21 -2.36
N ILE A 22 4.72 2.70 -1.23
CA ILE A 22 5.40 3.70 -0.38
C ILE A 22 5.60 3.04 0.98
N PHE A 23 6.81 3.14 1.53
CA PHE A 23 7.10 2.68 2.88
C PHE A 23 6.76 3.76 3.89
N PHE A 24 6.31 3.34 5.06
CA PHE A 24 6.23 4.19 6.25
C PHE A 24 7.37 3.86 7.18
N GLU A 25 7.95 4.87 7.81
CA GLU A 25 8.86 4.73 8.94
C GLU A 25 8.39 5.54 10.14
N GLU A 26 8.81 5.13 11.34
CA GLU A 26 8.50 5.87 12.56
C GLU A 26 9.20 7.24 12.54
N GLY A 27 8.42 8.30 12.69
CA GLY A 27 8.90 9.68 12.67
C GLY A 27 7.85 10.67 13.14
N ALA A 28 7.77 11.83 12.49
CA ALA A 28 6.74 12.83 12.76
C ALA A 28 5.34 12.32 12.40
N GLU A 29 4.34 12.88 13.07
CA GLU A 29 2.93 12.62 12.74
C GLU A 29 2.62 13.03 11.31
N ASN A 30 1.99 12.11 10.58
CA ASN A 30 1.55 12.36 9.21
C ASN A 30 0.12 12.92 9.21
N ALA A 31 -0.03 14.20 8.89
CA ALA A 31 -1.33 14.87 8.91
C ALA A 31 -2.35 14.24 7.94
N LEU A 32 -1.89 13.72 6.80
CA LEU A 32 -2.75 13.05 5.84
C LEU A 32 -3.15 11.67 6.35
N LEU A 33 -2.24 10.90 6.96
CA LEU A 33 -2.60 9.63 7.58
C LEU A 33 -3.63 9.83 8.70
N GLN A 34 -3.51 10.93 9.45
CA GLN A 34 -4.41 11.26 10.55
C GLN A 34 -5.87 11.41 10.10
N SER A 35 -6.12 11.93 8.89
CA SER A 35 -7.48 12.06 8.36
C SER A 35 -8.12 10.71 8.03
N PHE A 36 -7.33 9.67 7.76
CA PHE A 36 -7.86 8.30 7.63
C PHE A 36 -8.10 7.69 9.00
N ILE A 37 -7.14 7.84 9.93
CA ILE A 37 -7.20 7.27 11.28
C ILE A 37 -8.44 7.74 12.04
N SER A 38 -8.82 9.02 11.91
CA SER A 38 -10.02 9.55 12.57
C SER A 38 -11.33 8.90 12.09
N HIS A 39 -11.31 8.25 10.93
CA HIS A 39 -12.46 7.62 10.30
C HIS A 39 -12.28 6.09 10.20
N LEU A 40 -11.22 5.52 10.79
CA LEU A 40 -11.01 4.09 10.74
C LEU A 40 -12.20 3.37 11.40
N PRO A 41 -12.71 2.30 10.74
CA PRO A 41 -13.72 1.45 11.34
C PRO A 41 -13.22 0.89 12.68
N GLN A 42 -14.13 0.74 13.64
CA GLN A 42 -13.79 0.25 14.98
C GLN A 42 -13.76 -1.28 15.05
N ALA A 43 -14.32 -1.95 14.04
CA ALA A 43 -14.30 -3.40 13.85
C ALA A 43 -14.00 -3.75 12.38
N GLU A 44 -13.50 -4.97 12.13
CA GLU A 44 -13.12 -5.44 10.79
C GLU A 44 -14.29 -5.43 9.78
N ASP A 45 -15.51 -5.66 10.25
CA ASP A 45 -16.73 -5.68 9.42
C ASP A 45 -17.40 -4.30 9.27
N ASP A 46 -16.90 -3.27 9.96
CA ASP A 46 -17.44 -1.92 9.84
C ASP A 46 -17.01 -1.28 8.52
N THR A 47 -17.90 -0.46 7.97
CA THR A 47 -17.65 0.23 6.71
C THR A 47 -16.99 1.58 6.99
N TYR A 48 -15.92 1.87 6.24
CA TYR A 48 -15.37 3.22 6.20
C TYR A 48 -16.37 4.13 5.46
N GLU A 49 -17.03 5.03 6.19
CA GLU A 49 -17.85 6.08 5.60
C GLU A 49 -16.94 7.25 5.24
N ALA A 50 -16.70 7.43 3.94
CA ALA A 50 -15.82 8.48 3.45
C ALA A 50 -16.44 9.86 3.68
N ALA A 51 -15.89 10.62 4.62
CA ALA A 51 -16.27 12.02 4.81
C ALA A 51 -15.63 12.95 3.77
N ASP A 52 -14.42 12.61 3.29
CA ASP A 52 -13.55 13.53 2.56
C ASP A 52 -12.96 12.96 1.26
N THR A 53 -12.60 13.87 0.34
CA THR A 53 -11.81 13.56 -0.86
C THR A 53 -10.33 13.79 -0.57
N TYR A 54 -9.50 12.81 -0.87
CA TYR A 54 -8.05 12.88 -0.63
C TYR A 54 -7.28 12.90 -1.94
N ASP A 55 -6.25 13.75 -1.99
CA ASP A 55 -5.26 13.69 -3.07
C ASP A 55 -4.20 12.65 -2.73
N VAL A 56 -4.26 11.50 -3.41
CA VAL A 56 -3.33 10.39 -3.21
C VAL A 56 -1.88 10.79 -3.51
N SER A 57 -1.66 11.80 -4.36
CA SER A 57 -0.30 12.28 -4.65
C SER A 57 0.37 12.92 -3.43
N SER A 58 -0.41 13.32 -2.42
CA SER A 58 0.10 13.84 -1.15
C SER A 58 0.79 12.78 -0.28
N PHE A 59 0.69 11.49 -0.63
CA PHE A 59 1.47 10.42 0.00
C PHE A 59 2.82 10.19 -0.67
N LEU A 60 3.09 10.81 -1.83
CA LEU A 60 4.37 10.63 -2.49
C LEU A 60 5.48 11.30 -1.66
N PRO A 61 6.62 10.62 -1.46
CA PRO A 61 7.79 11.24 -0.83
C PRO A 61 8.33 12.38 -1.71
N ALA A 62 9.17 13.23 -1.13
CA ALA A 62 9.78 14.35 -1.85
C ALA A 62 10.72 13.86 -2.96
N GLY A 63 11.47 12.79 -2.69
CA GLY A 63 12.32 12.11 -3.64
C GLY A 63 11.52 11.30 -4.65
N THR A 64 11.98 11.34 -5.90
CA THR A 64 11.34 10.62 -7.01
C THR A 64 12.05 9.32 -7.35
N HIS A 65 13.01 8.88 -6.54
CA HIS A 65 13.75 7.65 -6.78
C HIS A 65 12.89 6.43 -6.48
N TYR A 66 12.93 5.44 -7.38
CA TYR A 66 12.11 4.23 -7.22
C TYR A 66 12.73 3.01 -7.87
N TYR A 67 12.34 1.85 -7.35
CA TYR A 67 12.60 0.55 -7.93
C TYR A 67 11.37 0.04 -8.69
N THR A 68 11.57 -0.62 -9.83
CA THR A 68 10.46 -1.20 -10.60
C THR A 68 10.75 -2.60 -11.12
N TYR A 69 9.73 -3.46 -11.05
CA TYR A 69 9.79 -4.85 -11.47
C TYR A 69 8.41 -5.42 -11.80
N GLY A 70 8.36 -6.47 -12.62
CA GLY A 70 7.15 -7.26 -12.85
C GLY A 70 6.87 -8.21 -11.69
N GLY A 71 5.63 -8.27 -11.23
CA GLY A 71 5.20 -9.11 -10.12
C GLY A 71 3.71 -9.38 -10.10
N SER A 72 3.21 -9.74 -8.92
CA SER A 72 1.82 -10.14 -8.69
C SER A 72 1.12 -9.30 -7.65
N LEU A 73 -0.20 -9.49 -7.57
CA LEU A 73 -0.97 -9.11 -6.39
C LEU A 73 -0.46 -9.83 -5.14
N THR A 74 -0.55 -9.16 -3.99
CA THR A 74 -0.15 -9.70 -2.69
C THR A 74 -1.30 -10.40 -1.95
N THR A 75 -2.52 -10.37 -2.50
CA THR A 75 -3.66 -11.19 -2.08
C THR A 75 -4.04 -12.22 -3.14
N PRO A 76 -4.73 -13.32 -2.76
CA PRO A 76 -5.39 -14.19 -3.73
C PRO A 76 -6.21 -13.38 -4.77
N PRO A 77 -6.20 -13.78 -6.05
CA PRO A 77 -5.58 -14.98 -6.62
C PRO A 77 -4.07 -14.86 -6.93
N CYS A 78 -3.38 -13.82 -6.43
CA CYS A 78 -1.96 -13.59 -6.64
C CYS A 78 -1.55 -13.50 -8.12
N SER A 79 -2.42 -12.95 -8.97
CA SER A 79 -2.19 -12.84 -10.42
C SER A 79 -0.94 -12.03 -10.76
N GLU A 80 -0.13 -12.55 -11.67
CA GLU A 80 1.13 -11.95 -12.17
C GLU A 80 0.88 -10.90 -13.24
N ILE A 81 0.12 -9.87 -12.89
CA ILE A 81 -0.30 -8.80 -13.80
C ILE A 81 0.17 -7.42 -13.33
N VAL A 82 1.07 -7.34 -12.35
CA VAL A 82 1.44 -6.07 -11.69
C VAL A 82 2.83 -5.61 -12.12
N THR A 83 2.94 -4.36 -12.55
CA THR A 83 4.21 -3.62 -12.58
C THR A 83 4.31 -2.85 -11.26
N TRP A 84 5.25 -3.24 -10.41
CA TRP A 84 5.50 -2.57 -9.15
C TRP A 84 6.40 -1.35 -9.36
N ILE A 85 6.09 -0.26 -8.68
CA ILE A 85 6.89 0.96 -8.57
C ILE A 85 7.03 1.20 -7.06
N VAL A 86 8.19 0.90 -6.49
CA VAL A 86 8.43 1.00 -5.05
C VAL A 86 9.31 2.22 -4.80
N MET A 87 8.75 3.23 -4.15
CA MET A 87 9.49 4.45 -3.80
C MET A 87 10.64 4.10 -2.87
N GLU A 88 11.82 4.67 -3.13
CA GLU A 88 13.00 4.47 -2.30
C GLU A 88 12.87 5.19 -0.95
N GLU A 89 12.43 6.45 -1.00
CA GLU A 89 12.26 7.27 0.20
C GLU A 89 10.94 6.91 0.91
N PRO A 90 10.99 6.59 2.22
CA PRO A 90 9.80 6.39 3.02
C PRO A 90 9.12 7.73 3.34
N ILE A 91 7.90 7.67 3.83
CA ILE A 91 7.25 8.79 4.52
C ILE A 91 7.15 8.50 6.01
N GLU A 92 7.19 9.55 6.81
CA GLU A 92 7.09 9.40 8.27
C GLU A 92 5.62 9.20 8.69
N ALA A 93 5.42 8.45 9.76
CA ALA A 93 4.21 8.42 10.57
C ALA A 93 4.59 8.27 12.05
N SER A 94 3.77 8.78 12.96
CA SER A 94 4.04 8.59 14.39
C SER A 94 3.81 7.13 14.81
N LEU A 95 4.45 6.69 15.88
CA LEU A 95 4.28 5.34 16.42
C LEU A 95 2.80 5.01 16.73
N ASP A 96 2.06 5.98 17.25
CA ASP A 96 0.63 5.82 17.53
C ASP A 96 -0.19 5.60 16.26
N GLN A 97 0.18 6.27 15.15
CA GLN A 97 -0.47 6.08 13.86
C GLN A 97 -0.17 4.70 13.27
N ILE A 98 1.07 4.23 13.37
CA ILE A 98 1.47 2.87 12.95
C ILE A 98 0.67 1.83 13.74
N HIS A 99 0.63 1.95 15.07
CA HIS A 99 -0.13 1.04 15.93
C HIS A 99 -1.64 1.07 15.65
N ALA A 100 -2.23 2.22 15.29
CA ALA A 100 -3.65 2.29 14.93
C ALA A 100 -3.98 1.36 13.76
N PHE A 101 -3.13 1.33 12.72
CA PHE A 101 -3.30 0.42 11.58
C PHE A 101 -2.97 -1.03 11.93
N GLU A 102 -1.92 -1.30 12.70
CA GLU A 102 -1.55 -2.66 13.12
C GLU A 102 -2.66 -3.32 13.97
N ASN A 103 -3.28 -2.55 14.86
CA ASN A 103 -4.38 -3.03 15.70
C ASN A 103 -5.63 -3.35 14.87
N LEU A 104 -5.91 -2.57 13.82
CA LEU A 104 -7.07 -2.78 12.97
C LEU A 104 -6.86 -3.93 11.97
N MET A 105 -5.69 -3.98 11.33
CA MET A 105 -5.46 -4.87 10.20
C MET A 105 -4.67 -6.14 10.56
N HIS A 106 -4.10 -6.21 11.77
CA HIS A 106 -3.26 -7.30 12.22
C HIS A 106 -2.14 -7.63 11.21
N GLU A 107 -1.73 -8.91 11.11
CA GLU A 107 -0.73 -9.38 10.15
C GLU A 107 -1.31 -9.53 8.73
N ASN A 108 -1.62 -8.39 8.10
CA ASN A 108 -2.11 -8.35 6.72
C ASN A 108 -0.99 -8.22 5.68
N ASN A 109 0.26 -8.56 6.01
CA ASN A 109 1.35 -8.56 5.05
C ASN A 109 1.57 -9.97 4.46
N ARG A 110 2.09 -10.02 3.22
CA ARG A 110 2.57 -11.27 2.61
C ARG A 110 4.10 -11.35 2.80
N PRO A 111 4.66 -12.52 3.18
CA PRO A 111 6.10 -12.71 3.25
C PRO A 111 6.80 -12.44 1.91
N ILE A 112 8.09 -12.08 1.98
CA ILE A 112 8.93 -11.92 0.78
C ILE A 112 8.93 -13.24 -0.01
N GLN A 113 8.90 -13.13 -1.34
CA GLN A 113 8.90 -14.26 -2.26
C GLN A 113 10.19 -14.27 -3.07
N ASP A 114 10.62 -15.45 -3.50
CA ASP A 114 11.84 -15.61 -4.28
C ASP A 114 11.84 -14.74 -5.55
N THR A 115 13.01 -14.20 -5.88
CA THR A 115 13.17 -13.30 -7.02
C THR A 115 13.02 -14.05 -8.35
N HIS A 116 13.30 -15.35 -8.41
CA HIS A 116 13.26 -16.17 -9.62
C HIS A 116 14.03 -15.55 -10.80
N GLY A 117 15.13 -14.84 -10.53
CA GLY A 117 15.94 -14.18 -11.55
C GLY A 117 15.31 -12.94 -12.19
N ARG A 118 14.20 -12.42 -11.65
CA ARG A 118 13.57 -11.17 -12.11
C ARG A 118 14.57 -10.00 -12.01
N THR A 119 14.59 -9.17 -13.05
CA THR A 119 15.37 -7.93 -13.07
C THR A 119 14.60 -6.84 -12.33
N ILE A 120 15.28 -6.20 -11.36
CA ILE A 120 14.80 -4.99 -10.69
C ILE A 120 15.56 -3.82 -11.31
N LYS A 121 14.81 -2.80 -11.76
CA LYS A 121 15.38 -1.56 -12.30
C LYS A 121 15.24 -0.46 -11.27
N GLU A 122 16.15 0.50 -11.31
CA GLU A 122 16.20 1.68 -10.44
C GLU A 122 16.19 2.94 -11.32
N PHE A 123 15.50 3.99 -10.87
CA PHE A 123 15.30 5.26 -11.58
C PHE A 123 15.42 6.45 -10.63
#